data_AF-A0AAJ1PR73-F1
#
_entry.id   AF-A0AAJ1PR73-F1
#
_cell.length_a   1.000
_cell.length_b   1.000
_cell.length_c   1.000
_cell.angle_alpha   90.00
_cell.angle_beta   90.00
_cell.angle_gamma   90.00
#
_symmetry.space_group_name_H-M   'P 1'
#
loop_
_entity.id
_entity.type
_entity.pdbx_description
1 polymer ?
#
loop_
_entity_poly.entity_id
_entity_poly.type
_entity_poly.pdbx_seq_one_letter_code
_entity_poly.pdbx_strand_id
1 'polypeptide(L)'
;MLWALFIFFDVIITLDEAGVKKPSKLPFVLAMEELRSKPGEILFVGDSLKRDIKPAEKLGMKTLLIKKYEDLKKIEKKLKS
;
A
#
# COMPACT_ATOMS: atom_id res chain seq x y z
N MET A 1 13.01 -15.71 9.12
CA MET A 1 11.79 -16.22 8.46
C MET A 1 11.17 -15.10 7.60
N LEU A 2 11.91 -14.61 6.61
CA LEU A 2 11.46 -13.59 5.63
C LEU A 2 11.54 -14.12 4.19
N TRP A 3 12.26 -15.23 3.97
CA TRP A 3 12.46 -15.88 2.67
C TRP A 3 11.15 -16.14 1.90
N ALA A 4 10.08 -16.50 2.59
CA ALA A 4 8.77 -16.76 1.97
C ALA A 4 8.05 -15.50 1.48
N LEU A 5 8.47 -14.30 1.88
CA LEU A 5 7.86 -13.06 1.41
C LEU A 5 8.53 -12.55 0.12
N PHE A 6 9.85 -12.77 -0.01
CA PHE A 6 10.62 -12.37 -1.19
C PHE A 6 10.17 -13.06 -2.49
N ILE A 7 9.45 -14.18 -2.42
CA ILE A 7 8.89 -14.83 -3.62
C ILE A 7 7.63 -14.16 -4.16
N PHE A 8 6.98 -13.29 -3.37
CA PHE A 8 5.72 -12.64 -3.75
C PHE A 8 5.88 -11.14 -4.03
N PHE A 9 6.95 -10.52 -3.54
CA PHE A 9 7.13 -9.07 -3.58
C PHE A 9 8.49 -8.70 -4.15
N ASP A 10 8.49 -7.86 -5.17
CA ASP A 10 9.72 -7.29 -5.76
C ASP A 10 10.44 -6.35 -4.79
N VAL A 11 9.66 -5.66 -3.94
CA VAL A 11 10.14 -4.68 -2.97
C VAL A 11 9.48 -4.97 -1.62
N ILE A 12 10.30 -5.01 -0.57
CA ILE A 12 9.84 -5.11 0.81
C ILE A 12 10.45 -3.92 1.56
N ILE A 13 9.59 -3.11 2.18
CA ILE A 13 10.03 -1.98 3.01
C ILE A 13 9.57 -2.20 4.44
N THR A 14 10.54 -2.17 5.34
CA THR A 14 10.38 -2.34 6.78
C THR A 14 10.44 -1.00 7.50
N LEU A 15 10.10 -1.01 8.80
CA LEU A 15 10.23 0.18 9.63
C LEU A 15 11.69 0.63 9.76
N ASP A 16 12.62 -0.31 9.85
CA ASP A 16 14.04 0.00 10.04
C ASP A 16 14.61 0.73 8.81
N GLU A 17 14.15 0.38 7.61
CA GLU A 17 14.51 1.07 6.36
C GLU A 17 13.82 2.43 6.23
N ALA A 18 12.52 2.51 6.55
CA ALA A 18 11.77 3.76 6.42
C ALA A 18 12.07 4.78 7.54
N GLY A 19 12.65 4.33 8.65
CA GLY A 19 12.99 5.13 9.84
C GLY A 19 11.80 5.66 10.64
N VAL A 20 10.60 5.70 10.05
CA VAL A 20 9.37 6.20 10.67
C VAL A 20 8.14 5.41 10.26
N LYS A 21 7.14 5.37 11.13
CA LYS A 21 5.86 4.72 10.85
C LYS A 21 4.91 5.64 10.08
N LYS A 22 4.00 5.01 9.34
CA LYS A 22 2.74 5.61 8.90
C LYS A 22 2.01 6.25 10.11
N PRO A 23 1.43 7.46 10.00
CA PRO A 23 1.01 8.18 8.79
C PRO A 23 2.08 9.08 8.15
N SER A 24 3.36 8.98 8.55
CA SER A 24 4.42 9.69 7.81
C SER A 24 4.35 9.32 6.33
N LYS A 25 4.67 10.28 5.46
CA LYS A 25 4.73 10.06 4.01
C LYS A 25 5.96 9.25 3.60
N LEU A 26 7.01 9.23 4.42
CA LEU A 26 8.31 8.64 4.06
C LEU A 26 8.23 7.15 3.61
N PRO A 27 7.51 6.25 4.31
CA PRO A 27 7.39 4.87 3.84
C PRO A 27 6.74 4.73 2.46
N PHE A 28 5.79 5.62 2.13
CA PHE A 28 5.10 5.62 0.83
C PHE A 28 5.99 6.15 -0.28
N VAL A 29 6.77 7.20 0.01
CA VAL A 29 7.74 7.77 -0.93
C VAL A 29 8.85 6.78 -1.21
N LEU A 30 9.40 6.13 -0.18
CA LEU A 30 10.42 5.10 -0.35
C LEU A 30 9.89 3.93 -1.21
N ALA A 31 8.66 3.47 -0.96
CA ALA A 31 8.02 2.42 -1.77
C ALA A 31 7.86 2.84 -3.24
N MET A 32 7.42 4.06 -3.48
CA MET A 32 7.25 4.61 -4.83
C MET A 32 8.59 4.72 -5.57
N GLU A 33 9.65 5.14 -4.89
CA GLU A 33 11.01 5.26 -5.45
C GLU A 33 11.60 3.90 -5.80
N GLU A 34 11.51 2.92 -4.90
CA GLU A 34 11.98 1.54 -5.14
C GLU A 34 11.21 0.86 -6.27
N LEU A 35 9.89 1.09 -6.35
CA LEU A 35 9.03 0.60 -7.45
C LEU A 35 9.19 1.40 -8.75
N ARG A 36 9.95 2.51 -8.74
CA ARG A 36 10.18 3.41 -9.89
C ARG A 36 8.89 3.81 -10.63
N SER A 37 7.81 4.00 -9.88
CA SER A 37 6.47 4.22 -10.43
C SER A 37 5.94 5.60 -10.06
N LYS A 38 5.09 6.20 -10.89
CA LYS A 38 4.46 7.49 -10.56
C LYS A 38 3.32 7.27 -9.56
N PRO A 39 2.98 8.25 -8.69
CA PRO A 39 1.90 8.09 -7.73
C PRO A 39 0.58 7.63 -8.35
N GLY A 40 0.17 8.20 -9.49
CA GLY A 40 -1.09 7.86 -10.16
C GLY A 40 -1.16 6.44 -10.74
N GLU A 41 -0.02 5.76 -10.85
CA GLU A 41 0.11 4.37 -11.31
C GLU A 41 0.04 3.37 -10.13
N ILE A 42 0.13 3.86 -8.89
CA ILE A 42 0.16 3.05 -7.67
C ILE A 42 -1.25 2.96 -7.08
N LEU A 43 -1.66 1.72 -6.75
CA LEU A 43 -2.80 1.44 -5.89
C LEU A 43 -2.31 1.04 -4.50
N PHE A 44 -2.48 1.94 -3.53
CA PHE A 44 -2.19 1.63 -2.12
C PHE A 44 -3.37 0.90 -1.48
N VAL A 45 -3.13 -0.31 -0.96
CA VAL A 45 -4.13 -1.11 -0.25
C VAL A 45 -3.81 -1.09 1.26
N GLY A 46 -4.77 -0.72 2.10
CA GLY A 46 -4.58 -0.67 3.55
C GLY A 46 -5.87 -0.75 4.35
N ASP A 47 -5.74 -0.87 5.67
CA ASP A 47 -6.86 -1.07 6.61
C ASP A 47 -7.20 0.19 7.43
N SER A 48 -6.33 1.20 7.42
CA SER A 48 -6.50 2.43 8.19
C SER A 48 -6.74 3.66 7.32
N LEU A 49 -7.89 4.31 7.50
CA LEU A 49 -8.15 5.62 6.89
C LEU A 49 -7.08 6.67 7.25
N LYS A 50 -6.65 6.70 8.53
CA LYS A 50 -5.72 7.72 9.03
C LYS A 50 -4.27 7.40 8.67
N ARG A 51 -3.86 6.13 8.79
CA ARG A 51 -2.45 5.74 8.61
C ARG A 51 -2.11 5.39 7.17
N ASP A 52 -3.06 4.87 6.40
CA ASP A 52 -2.80 4.33 5.07
C ASP A 52 -3.39 5.22 3.98
N ILE A 53 -4.71 5.40 4.01
CA ILE A 53 -5.45 5.99 2.89
C ILE A 53 -5.15 7.48 2.74
N LYS A 54 -5.38 8.28 3.78
CA LYS A 54 -5.15 9.73 3.73
C LYS A 54 -3.72 10.13 3.31
N PRO A 55 -2.64 9.53 3.84
CA PRO A 55 -1.30 9.90 3.40
C PRO A 55 -0.99 9.46 1.95
N ALA A 56 -1.48 8.30 1.50
CA ALA A 56 -1.31 7.85 0.12
C ALA A 56 -2.09 8.74 -0.88
N GLU A 57 -3.34 9.10 -0.58
CA GLU A 57 -4.13 10.03 -1.39
C GLU A 57 -3.44 11.40 -1.52
N LYS A 58 -2.88 11.92 -0.41
CA LYS A 58 -2.12 13.18 -0.40
C LYS A 58 -0.84 13.15 -1.25
N LEU A 59 -0.37 11.97 -1.63
CA LEU A 59 0.76 11.79 -2.54
C LEU A 59 0.32 11.59 -3.99
N GLY A 60 -0.99 11.52 -4.26
CA GLY A 60 -1.55 11.30 -5.60
C GLY A 60 -1.71 9.82 -5.96
N MET A 61 -1.64 8.92 -4.99
CA MET A 61 -1.88 7.49 -5.21
C MET A 61 -3.37 7.18 -5.29
N LYS A 62 -3.73 6.16 -6.08
CA LYS A 62 -5.04 5.52 -5.94
C LYS A 62 -5.04 4.73 -4.64
N THR A 63 -6.17 4.65 -3.97
CA THR A 63 -6.25 3.97 -2.68
C THR A 63 -7.44 3.03 -2.58
N LEU A 64 -7.24 1.91 -1.89
CA LEU A 64 -8.27 0.93 -1.58
C LEU A 64 -8.25 0.60 -0.08
N LEU A 65 -9.32 0.96 0.60
CA LEU A 65 -9.51 0.62 2.01
C LEU A 65 -10.18 -0.76 2.13
N ILE A 66 -9.54 -1.66 2.86
CA ILE A 66 -10.06 -2.99 3.16
C ILE A 66 -10.04 -3.15 4.68
N LYS A 67 -11.21 -3.14 5.31
CA LYS A 67 -11.28 -3.29 6.78
C LYS A 67 -11.51 -4.73 7.19
N LYS A 68 -12.23 -5.50 6.35
CA LYS A 68 -12.58 -6.88 6.64
C LYS A 68 -12.55 -7.74 5.37
N TYR A 69 -12.49 -9.05 5.56
CA TYR A 69 -12.47 -10.01 4.46
C TYR A 69 -13.72 -9.91 3.57
N GLU A 70 -14.88 -9.54 4.12
CA GLU A 70 -16.11 -9.37 3.34
C GLU A 70 -16.01 -8.23 2.32
N ASP A 71 -15.13 -7.25 2.55
CA ASP A 71 -14.89 -6.17 1.59
C ASP A 71 -14.25 -6.73 0.30
N LEU A 72 -13.41 -7.77 0.40
CA LEU A 72 -12.81 -8.45 -0.76
C LEU A 72 -13.86 -9.09 -1.66
N LYS A 73 -14.85 -9.76 -1.08
CA LYS A 73 -15.94 -10.39 -1.86
C LYS A 73 -16.73 -9.37 -2.69
N LYS A 74 -16.93 -8.17 -2.13
CA LYS A 74 -17.61 -7.08 -2.85
C LYS A 74 -16.75 -6.54 -4.00
N ILE A 75 -15.43 -6.41 -3.78
CA ILE A 75 -14.49 -5.98 -4.81
C ILE A 75 -14.43 -7.01 -5.94
N GLU A 76 -14.30 -8.29 -5.64
CA GLU A 76 -14.30 -9.36 -6.64
C GLU A 76 -15.57 -9.36 -7.50
N LYS A 77 -16.74 -9.20 -6.86
CA LYS A 77 -18.01 -9.10 -7.59
C LYS A 77 -18.03 -7.92 -8.55
N LYS A 78 -17.46 -6.78 -8.15
CA LYS A 78 -17.37 -5.57 -8.97
C LYS A 78 -16.34 -5.68 -10.10
N LEU A 79 -15.25 -6.43 -9.90
CA LEU A 79 -14.24 -6.66 -10.95
C LEU A 79 -14.72 -7.65 -12.03
N LYS A 80 -15.67 -8.54 -11.69
CA LYS A 80 -16.23 -9.54 -12.60
C LYS A 80 -17.50 -9.06 -13.34
N SER A 81 -18.00 -7.87 -13.03
CA SER A 81 -19.15 -7.21 -13.69
C SER A 81 -18.68 -6.17 -14.67
#